data_AF-A0A7S1L964-F1
#
_entry.id   AF-A0A7S1L964-F1
#
_cell.length_a   1.000
_cell.length_b   1.000
_cell.length_c   1.000
_cell.angle_alpha   90.00
_cell.angle_beta   90.00
_cell.angle_gamma   90.00
#
_symmetry.space_group_name_H-M   'P 1'
#
loop_
_entity.id
_entity.type
_entity.pdbx_description
1 polymer ?
#
loop_
_entity_poly.entity_id
_entity_poly.type
_entity_poly.pdbx_seq_one_letter_code
_entity_poly.pdbx_strand_id
1 'polypeptide(L)'
;QVVFENRRYQPPDGQPVGVEAAADAGASSEAPAAQPLLWQYRWTASPDQVHGPFDSMTMHGWVTQACFAEERPAEVRQCDMDNKAMEGCWHRWSNVNFALYL
;
A
#
# COMPACT_ATOMS: atom_id res chain seq x y z
N GLN A 1 17.15 -14.17 9.24
CA GLN A 1 15.86 -13.59 8.83
C GLN A 1 16.16 -12.24 8.20
N VAL A 2 15.90 -12.07 6.90
CA VAL A 2 16.14 -10.79 6.21
C VAL A 2 14.87 -9.97 6.32
N VAL A 3 14.94 -8.82 7.00
CA VAL A 3 13.84 -7.87 7.12
C VAL A 3 13.98 -6.88 5.96
N PHE A 4 12.98 -6.85 5.08
CA PHE A 4 12.91 -5.87 3.99
C PHE A 4 12.15 -4.66 4.50
N GLU A 5 12.87 -3.57 4.76
CA GLU A 5 12.31 -2.30 5.25
C GLU A 5 12.32 -1.28 4.12
N ASN A 6 11.16 -0.72 3.78
CA ASN A 6 11.06 0.33 2.77
C ASN A 6 11.52 1.68 3.33
N ARG A 7 12.81 1.98 3.20
CA ARG A 7 13.41 3.24 3.69
C ARG A 7 12.96 4.51 2.96
N ARG A 8 12.16 4.41 1.90
CA ARG A 8 11.70 5.58 1.12
C ARG A 8 10.36 6.14 1.58
N TYR A 9 9.61 5.40 2.40
CA TYR A 9 8.37 5.90 2.95
C TYR A 9 8.65 6.71 4.23
N GLN A 10 8.52 8.03 4.15
CA GLN A 10 8.38 8.88 5.34
C GLN A 10 6.89 9.13 5.57
N PRO A 11 6.32 8.74 6.72
CA PRO A 11 4.98 9.19 7.07
C PRO A 11 4.98 10.72 7.11
N PRO A 12 3.89 11.40 6.68
CA PRO A 12 3.81 12.85 6.81
C PRO A 12 3.91 13.24 8.30
N ASP A 13 4.87 14.13 8.60
CA ASP A 13 5.17 14.59 9.95
C ASP A 13 3.98 15.29 10.62
N GLY A 14 3.55 14.76 11.77
CA GLY A 14 2.98 15.52 12.88
C GLY A 14 1.57 16.09 12.72
N GLN A 15 0.55 15.32 13.12
CA GLN A 15 -0.64 15.91 13.77
C GLN A 15 -1.05 15.10 15.01
N PRO A 16 -1.14 15.75 16.19
CA PRO A 16 -1.60 15.10 17.41
C PRO A 16 -3.11 14.88 17.34
N VAL A 17 -3.53 13.62 17.49
CA VAL A 17 -4.94 13.23 17.74
C VAL A 17 -5.32 13.58 19.18
N GLY A 18 -5.71 14.83 19.39
CA GLY A 18 -6.42 15.30 20.58
C GLY A 18 -7.87 15.58 20.23
N VAL A 19 -8.76 14.65 20.60
CA VAL A 19 -10.22 14.85 20.56
C VAL A 19 -10.57 15.72 21.77
N GLU A 20 -11.29 16.84 21.60
CA GLU A 20 -12.47 17.28 22.37
C GLU A 20 -13.10 18.53 21.70
N ALA A 21 -14.43 18.62 21.77
CA ALA A 21 -15.32 19.37 20.88
C ALA A 21 -15.57 20.85 21.26
N ALA A 22 -15.88 21.69 20.27
CA ALA A 22 -17.02 22.63 20.28
C ALA A 22 -17.15 23.37 18.94
N ALA A 23 -18.41 23.62 18.57
CA ALA A 23 -18.88 24.19 17.31
C ALA A 23 -18.38 25.61 17.00
N ASP A 24 -18.13 25.92 15.72
CA ASP A 24 -18.65 27.12 15.05
C ASP A 24 -18.47 27.04 13.52
N ALA A 25 -19.27 27.83 12.82
CA ALA A 25 -19.53 27.86 11.39
C ALA A 25 -18.32 27.99 10.46
N GLY A 26 -18.41 27.30 9.31
CA GLY A 26 -17.52 27.49 8.16
C GLY A 26 -17.02 26.18 7.58
N ALA A 27 -17.91 25.27 7.17
CA ALA A 27 -17.49 24.06 6.48
C ALA A 27 -17.09 24.41 5.04
N SER A 28 -15.87 24.90 4.86
CA SER A 28 -15.11 24.61 3.65
C SER A 28 -15.09 23.08 3.53
N SER A 29 -15.85 22.53 2.58
CA SER A 29 -15.70 21.13 2.19
C SER A 29 -14.32 20.97 1.54
N GLU A 30 -13.28 20.87 2.36
CA GLU A 30 -12.05 20.21 1.93
C GLU A 30 -12.46 18.78 1.57
N ALA A 31 -12.37 18.47 0.27
CA ALA A 31 -12.49 17.10 -0.17
C ALA A 31 -11.54 16.25 0.68
N PRO A 32 -11.99 15.11 1.22
CA PRO A 32 -11.11 14.24 1.98
C PRO A 32 -9.88 13.98 1.12
N ALA A 33 -8.69 14.37 1.61
CA ALA A 33 -7.44 14.11 0.92
C ALA A 33 -7.44 12.62 0.54
N ALA A 34 -7.31 12.33 -0.76
CA ALA A 34 -7.38 10.96 -1.25
C ALA A 34 -6.34 10.13 -0.48
N GLN A 35 -6.80 9.10 0.22
CA GLN A 35 -5.89 8.22 0.94
C GLN A 35 -4.89 7.61 -0.06
N PRO A 36 -3.61 7.51 0.29
CA PRO A 36 -2.60 6.95 -0.61
C PRO A 36 -2.96 5.50 -0.94
N LEU A 37 -2.91 5.15 -2.22
CA LEU A 37 -3.10 3.77 -2.67
C LEU A 37 -1.88 2.93 -2.27
N LEU A 38 -2.10 1.90 -1.46
CA LEU A 38 -1.06 1.03 -0.95
C LEU A 38 -1.35 -0.43 -1.26
N TRP A 39 -0.27 -1.20 -1.33
CA TRP A 39 -0.27 -2.58 -1.76
C TRP A 39 0.42 -3.47 -0.75
N GLN A 40 -0.11 -4.68 -0.63
CA GLN A 40 0.57 -5.79 -0.02
C GLN A 40 0.75 -6.91 -1.04
N TYR A 41 1.82 -7.69 -0.88
CA TYR A 41 2.06 -8.86 -1.70
C TYR A 41 2.35 -10.10 -0.84
N ARG A 42 2.21 -11.27 -1.46
CA ARG A 42 2.69 -12.56 -0.97
C ARG A 42 3.25 -13.37 -2.11
N TRP A 43 4.19 -14.26 -1.82
CA TRP A 43 4.61 -15.25 -2.81
C TRP A 43 3.59 -16.38 -2.89
N THR A 44 3.30 -16.90 -4.09
CA THR A 44 2.42 -18.06 -4.24
C THR A 44 2.95 -19.30 -3.53
N ALA A 45 4.28 -19.41 -3.38
CA ALA A 45 4.95 -20.47 -2.63
C ALA A 45 4.82 -20.35 -1.10
N SER A 46 4.50 -19.16 -0.58
CA SER A 46 4.36 -18.89 0.87
C SER A 46 3.19 -17.92 1.12
N PRO A 47 1.94 -18.39 0.94
CA PRO A 47 0.75 -17.53 0.93
C PRO A 47 0.35 -16.98 2.32
N ASP A 48 1.00 -17.47 3.37
CA ASP A 48 0.90 -17.03 4.76
C ASP A 48 1.80 -15.81 5.07
N GLN A 49 2.81 -15.55 4.24
CA GLN A 49 3.75 -14.44 4.41
C GLN A 49 3.31 -13.24 3.59
N VAL A 50 2.65 -12.30 4.27
CA VAL A 50 2.16 -11.05 3.69
C VAL A 50 3.14 -9.91 3.98
N HIS A 51 3.50 -9.16 2.95
CA HIS A 51 4.43 -8.04 3.03
C HIS A 51 3.74 -6.77 2.54
N GLY A 52 3.87 -5.67 3.28
CA GLY A 52 3.27 -4.37 2.99
C GLY A 52 3.30 -3.46 4.22
N PRO A 53 2.82 -2.23 4.11
CA PRO A 53 2.27 -1.61 2.90
C PRO A 53 3.38 -1.04 2.00
N PHE A 54 3.17 -1.08 0.68
CA PHE A 54 4.08 -0.49 -0.32
C PHE A 54 3.31 0.41 -1.29
N ASP A 55 3.95 1.48 -1.74
CA ASP A 55 3.39 2.36 -2.78
C ASP A 55 3.50 1.75 -4.19
N SER A 56 2.72 2.29 -5.13
CA SER A 56 2.72 1.86 -6.52
C SER A 56 4.09 2.02 -7.20
N MET A 57 4.89 3.01 -6.79
CA MET A 57 6.25 3.24 -7.30
C MET A 57 7.18 2.08 -6.95
N THR A 58 7.15 1.60 -5.71
CA THR A 58 7.92 0.45 -5.23
C THR A 58 7.49 -0.82 -5.95
N MET A 59 6.18 -1.06 -6.02
CA MET A 59 5.62 -2.23 -6.70
C MET A 59 5.98 -2.24 -8.20
N HIS A 60 5.88 -1.11 -8.88
CA HIS A 60 6.30 -0.96 -10.28
C HIS A 60 7.80 -1.21 -10.44
N GLY A 61 8.63 -0.68 -9.54
CA GLY A 61 10.07 -0.93 -9.50
C GLY A 61 10.40 -2.44 -9.42
N TRP A 62 9.69 -3.20 -8.59
CA TRP A 62 9.90 -4.65 -8.48
C TRP A 62 9.45 -5.42 -9.71
N VAL A 63 8.36 -5.01 -10.36
CA VAL A 63 7.94 -5.59 -11.64
C VAL A 63 8.99 -5.34 -12.72
N THR A 64 9.48 -4.09 -12.86
CA THR A 64 10.47 -3.72 -13.88
C THR A 64 11.83 -4.38 -13.67
N GLN A 65 12.19 -4.68 -12.42
CA GLN A 65 13.43 -5.37 -12.05
C GLN A 65 13.28 -6.90 -12.02
N ALA A 66 12.16 -7.46 -12.51
CA ALA A 66 11.87 -8.89 -12.51
C ALA A 66 11.97 -9.55 -11.11
N CYS A 67 11.69 -8.79 -10.05
CA CYS A 67 11.57 -9.35 -8.70
C CYS A 67 10.30 -10.22 -8.59
N PHE A 68 9.24 -9.82 -9.28
CA PHE A 68 8.09 -10.67 -9.58
C PHE A 68 8.29 -11.26 -10.98
N ALA A 69 8.19 -12.59 -11.09
CA ALA A 69 8.42 -13.31 -12.33
C ALA A 69 7.50 -14.53 -12.40
N GLU A 70 7.45 -15.20 -13.56
CA GLU A 70 6.64 -16.41 -13.73
C GLU A 70 7.19 -17.57 -12.88
N GLU A 71 8.51 -17.66 -12.74
CA GLU A 71 9.21 -18.67 -11.94
C GLU A 71 9.09 -18.42 -10.43
N ARG A 72 8.79 -17.17 -10.05
CA ARG A 72 8.55 -16.76 -8.67
C ARG A 72 7.34 -15.81 -8.60
N PRO A 73 6.12 -16.35 -8.76
CA PRO A 73 4.94 -15.52 -8.86
C PRO A 73 4.58 -14.92 -7.51
N ALA A 74 4.26 -13.62 -7.53
CA ALA A 74 3.61 -12.94 -6.42
C ALA A 74 2.11 -12.74 -6.71
N GLU A 75 1.34 -12.69 -5.64
CA GLU A 75 -0.01 -12.15 -5.65
C GLU A 75 -0.03 -10.86 -4.86
N VAL A 76 -0.89 -9.93 -5.28
CA VAL A 76 -0.99 -8.58 -4.72
C VAL A 76 -2.44 -8.24 -4.41
N ARG A 77 -2.64 -7.31 -3.49
CA ARG A 77 -3.94 -6.68 -3.22
C ARG A 77 -3.75 -5.34 -2.52
N GLN A 78 -4.79 -4.53 -2.50
CA GLN A 78 -4.78 -3.24 -1.83
C GLN A 78 -4.84 -3.38 -0.30
N CYS A 79 -4.16 -2.48 0.41
CA CYS A 79 -4.19 -2.39 1.86
C CYS A 79 -4.26 -0.93 2.33
N ASP A 80 -4.65 -0.75 3.59
CA ASP A 80 -4.54 0.54 4.26
C ASP A 80 -3.13 0.78 4.82
N MET A 81 -2.98 1.88 5.55
CA MET A 81 -1.76 2.29 6.24
C MET A 81 -1.30 1.30 7.34
N ASP A 82 -2.21 0.53 7.92
CA ASP A 82 -1.92 -0.49 8.93
C ASP A 82 -1.59 -1.85 8.30
N ASN A 83 -1.42 -1.91 6.97
CA ASN A 83 -1.28 -3.15 6.20
C ASN A 83 -2.50 -4.08 6.32
N LYS A 84 -3.68 -3.55 6.64
CA LYS A 84 -4.93 -4.31 6.61
C LYS A 84 -5.48 -4.31 5.20
N ALA A 85 -5.87 -5.49 4.75
CA ALA A 85 -6.41 -5.64 3.42
C ALA A 85 -7.72 -4.86 3.25
N MET A 86 -7.80 -4.10 2.17
CA MET A 86 -9.03 -3.40 1.78
C MET A 86 -9.95 -4.30 0.94
N GLU A 87 -9.42 -5.41 0.45
CA GLU A 87 -10.14 -6.40 -0.36
C GLU A 87 -9.81 -7.84 0.03
N GLY A 88 -10.77 -8.75 -0.21
CA GLY A 88 -10.65 -10.17 0.12
C GLY A 88 -9.92 -11.00 -0.93
N CYS A 89 -9.84 -10.51 -2.18
CA CYS A 89 -9.23 -11.23 -3.29
C CYS A 89 -7.74 -10.88 -3.45
N TRP A 90 -6.99 -11.86 -3.96
CA TRP A 90 -5.61 -11.69 -4.36
C TRP A 90 -5.53 -11.72 -5.89
N HIS A 91 -4.75 -10.81 -6.46
CA HIS A 91 -4.56 -10.69 -7.90
C HIS A 91 -3.15 -11.14 -8.25
N ARG A 92 -2.98 -11.86 -9.37
CA ARG A 92 -1.64 -12.14 -9.89
C ARG A 92 -0.93 -10.83 -10.21
N TRP A 93 0.35 -10.70 -9.84
CA TRP A 93 1.12 -9.46 -10.05
C TRP A 93 1.07 -8.95 -11.50
N SER A 94 1.05 -9.86 -12.48
CA SER A 94 1.02 -9.54 -13.91
C SER A 94 -0.33 -9.03 -14.42
N ASN A 95 -1.40 -9.17 -13.63
CA ASN A 95 -2.73 -8.65 -13.96
C ASN A 95 -2.95 -7.22 -13.45
N VAL A 96 -1.99 -6.66 -12.70
CA VAL A 96 -2.09 -5.33 -12.11
C VAL A 96 -1.07 -4.41 -12.77
N ASN A 97 -1.53 -3.30 -13.32
CA ASN A 97 -0.65 -2.26 -13.88
C ASN A 97 -0.41 -1.15 -12.86
N PHE A 98 0.67 -1.27 -12.08
CA PHE A 98 1.05 -0.28 -11.06
C PHE A 98 1.38 1.11 -11.63
N ALA A 99 1.75 1.20 -12.91
CA ALA A 99 2.08 2.47 -13.56
C ALA A 99 0.88 3.42 -13.70
N LEU A 100 -0.35 2.90 -13.59
CA LEU A 100 -1.58 3.71 -13.60
C LEU A 100 -1.78 4.53 -12.31
N TYR A 101 -0.94 4.30 -11.30
CA TYR A 101 -1.09 4.86 -9.95
C TYR A 101 0.19 5.52 -9.44
N LEU A 102 1.06 5.96 -10.37
CA LEU A 102 2.27 6.73 -10.08
C LEU A 102 2.01 8.23 -10.12
#